data_AF-A0A3M2CZB0-F1
#
_entry.id   AF-A0A3M2CZB0-F1
#
_cell.length_a   1.000
_cell.length_b   1.000
_cell.length_c   1.000
_cell.angle_alpha   90.00
_cell.angle_beta   90.00
_cell.angle_gamma   90.00
#
_symmetry.space_group_name_H-M   'P 1'
#
loop_
_entity.id
_entity.type
_entity.pdbx_description
1 polymer ?
#
loop_
_entity_poly.entity_id
_entity_poly.type
_entity_poly.pdbx_seq_one_letter_code
_entity_poly.pdbx_strand_id
1 'polypeptide(L)' 'MIKVKDWIIGILALIFAVVAFFSFRQYQESGDATMFWVTIVFVVLTIVSAGIFLAKKFSKREEIHITQ' A
#
# COMPACT_ATOMS: atom_id res chain seq x y z
N MET A 1 -13.57 2.42 16.64
CA MET A 1 -13.67 3.37 15.49
C MET A 1 -12.37 3.40 14.68
N ILE A 2 -12.44 3.19 13.36
CA ILE A 2 -11.32 3.47 12.45
C ILE A 2 -11.22 4.99 12.35
N LYS A 3 -10.07 5.58 12.73
CA LYS A 3 -9.89 7.03 12.65
C LYS A 3 -9.69 7.41 11.18
N VAL A 4 -10.13 8.60 10.75
CA VAL A 4 -9.91 9.10 9.37
C VAL A 4 -8.45 8.95 8.93
N LYS A 5 -7.52 9.14 9.89
CA LYS A 5 -6.07 8.94 9.71
C LYS A 5 -5.67 7.51 9.30
N ASP A 6 -6.40 6.48 9.71
CA ASP A 6 -6.12 5.10 9.30
C ASP A 6 -6.53 4.86 7.84
N TRP A 7 -7.61 5.49 7.37
CA TRP A 7 -8.03 5.43 5.96
C TRP A 7 -7.05 6.13 5.02
N ILE A 8 -6.40 7.20 5.47
CA ILE A 8 -5.36 7.90 4.68
C ILE A 8 -4.22 6.94 4.30
N ILE A 9 -3.83 6.02 5.18
CA ILE A 9 -2.78 5.02 4.88
C ILE A 9 -3.23 4.07 3.78
N GLY A 10 -4.50 3.63 3.82
CA GLY A 10 -5.07 2.78 2.77
C GLY A 10 -5.17 3.50 1.41
N ILE A 11 -5.59 4.77 1.40
CA ILE A 11 -5.64 5.59 0.18
C ILE A 11 -4.23 5.82 -0.37
N LEU A 12 -3.25 6.08 0.49
CA LEU A 12 -1.86 6.27 0.08
C LEU A 12 -1.27 4.99 -0.53
N ALA A 13 -1.57 3.82 0.04
CA ALA A 13 -1.18 2.53 -0.53
C ALA A 13 -1.78 2.33 -1.94
N LEU A 14 -3.03 2.75 -2.16
CA LEU A 14 -3.66 2.69 -3.48
C LEU A 14 -2.98 3.61 -4.48
N ILE A 15 -2.63 4.84 -4.09
CA ILE A 15 -1.90 5.79 -4.94
C ILE A 15 -0.54 5.20 -5.34
N PHE A 16 0.21 4.61 -4.40
CA PHE A 16 1.48 3.95 -4.70
C PHE A 16 1.32 2.77 -5.65
N ALA A 17 0.24 1.98 -5.53
CA ALA A 17 -0.03 0.89 -6.46
C ALA A 17 -0.27 1.40 -7.89
N VAL A 18 -1.01 2.51 -8.05
CA VAL A 18 -1.27 3.13 -9.36
C VAL A 18 0.03 3.66 -9.96
N VAL A 19 0.84 4.39 -9.18
CA VAL A 19 2.13 4.91 -9.66
C VAL A 19 3.08 3.76 -10.04
N ALA A 20 3.16 2.71 -9.23
CA ALA A 20 3.96 1.52 -9.55
C ALA A 20 3.57 0.90 -10.90
N PHE A 21 2.27 0.80 -11.17
CA PHE A 21 1.76 0.27 -12.43
C PHE A 21 2.16 1.14 -13.63
N PHE A 22 2.02 2.46 -13.53
CA PHE A 22 2.43 3.36 -14.60
C PHE A 22 3.95 3.33 -14.82
N SER A 23 4.75 3.34 -13.75
CA SER A 23 6.21 3.20 -13.87
C SER A 23 6.61 1.87 -14.52
N PHE A 24 5.89 0.78 -14.21
CA PHE A 24 6.16 -0.52 -14.81
C PHE A 24 5.81 -0.55 -16.29
N ARG A 25 4.65 0.02 -16.66
CA ARG A 25 4.26 0.19 -18.07
C ARG A 25 5.29 1.01 -18.83
N GLN A 26 5.75 2.12 -18.24
CA GLN A 26 6.77 2.97 -18.86
C GLN A 26 8.09 2.21 -19.02
N TYR A 27 8.52 1.43 -18.03
CA TYR A 27 9.68 0.54 -18.16
C TYR A 27 9.53 -0.44 -19.32
N GLN A 28 8.36 -1.06 -19.49
CA GLN A 28 8.12 -2.00 -20.60
C GLN A 28 8.23 -1.32 -21.98
N GLU A 29 7.87 -0.05 -22.08
CA GLU A 29 7.94 0.72 -23.34
C GLU A 29 9.33 1.30 -23.61
N SER A 30 10.01 1.82 -22.59
CA SER A 30 11.30 2.51 -22.76
C SER A 30 12.52 1.61 -22.58
N GLY A 31 12.37 0.45 -21.93
CA GLY A 31 13.48 -0.40 -21.51
C GLY A 31 14.40 0.23 -20.44
N ASP A 32 13.98 1.35 -19.84
CA ASP A 32 14.79 2.08 -18.86
C ASP A 32 14.81 1.36 -17.51
N ALA A 33 15.97 0.79 -17.16
CA ALA A 33 16.18 0.12 -15.89
C ALA A 33 15.91 1.02 -14.67
N THR A 34 16.00 2.34 -14.81
CA THR A 34 15.65 3.30 -13.76
C THR A 34 14.18 3.20 -13.39
N MET A 35 13.29 3.11 -14.39
CA MET A 35 11.85 2.98 -14.16
C MET A 35 11.48 1.65 -13.50
N PHE A 36 12.23 0.58 -13.81
CA PHE A 36 12.08 -0.70 -13.13
C PHE A 36 12.41 -0.61 -11.63
N TRP A 37 13.52 0.03 -11.27
CA TRP A 37 13.88 0.25 -9.86
C TRP A 37 12.85 1.13 -9.14
N VAL A 38 12.34 2.17 -9.79
CA VAL A 38 11.26 3.02 -9.25
C VAL A 38 10.00 2.19 -8.98
N THR A 39 9.59 1.32 -9.91
CA THR A 39 8.48 0.39 -9.69
C THR A 39 8.71 -0.47 -8.45
N ILE A 40 9.88 -1.09 -8.30
CA ILE A 40 10.19 -1.94 -7.14
C ILE A 40 10.01 -1.17 -5.83
N VAL A 41 10.52 0.07 -5.76
CA VAL A 41 10.38 0.92 -4.56
C VAL A 41 8.91 1.18 -4.24
N PHE A 42 8.09 1.55 -5.24
CA PHE A 42 6.67 1.80 -5.01
C PHE A 42 5.88 0.54 -4.64
N VAL A 43 6.23 -0.62 -5.19
CA VAL A 43 5.62 -1.90 -4.81
C VAL A 43 5.93 -2.24 -3.35
N VAL A 44 7.17 -2.08 -2.91
CA VAL A 44 7.56 -2.31 -1.51
C VAL A 44 6.79 -1.37 -0.58
N LEU A 45 6.73 -0.07 -0.90
CA LEU A 45 5.97 0.91 -0.12
C LEU A 45 4.48 0.58 -0.08
N THR A 46 3.91 0.08 -1.18
CA THR A 46 2.52 -0.39 -1.25
C THR A 46 2.29 -1.55 -0.29
N ILE A 47 3.13 -2.58 -0.32
CA ILE A 47 3.00 -3.77 0.54
C ILE A 47 3.11 -3.38 2.02
N VAL A 48 4.10 -2.56 2.38
CA VAL A 48 4.28 -2.10 3.77
C VAL A 48 3.06 -1.30 4.24
N SER A 49 2.59 -0.36 3.42
CA SER A 49 1.44 0.50 3.77
C SER A 49 0.14 -0.30 3.87
N ALA A 50 -0.11 -1.21 2.92
CA ALA A 50 -1.26 -2.10 2.93
C ALA A 50 -1.21 -3.07 4.13
N GLY A 51 -0.04 -3.62 4.44
CA GLY A 51 0.17 -4.49 5.60
C GLY A 51 -0.13 -3.78 6.91
N ILE A 52 0.38 -2.55 7.10
CA ILE A 52 0.09 -1.72 8.28
C ILE A 52 -1.41 -1.41 8.37
N PHE A 53 -2.05 -1.06 7.25
CA PHE A 53 -3.48 -0.77 7.19
C PHE A 53 -4.32 -1.98 7.59
N LEU A 54 -4.02 -3.15 7.04
CA LEU A 54 -4.72 -4.40 7.35
C LEU A 54 -4.48 -4.83 8.79
N ALA A 55 -3.23 -4.79 9.28
CA ALA A 55 -2.89 -5.13 10.67
C ALA A 55 -3.68 -4.27 11.67
N LYS A 56 -3.76 -2.96 11.45
CA LYS A 56 -4.58 -2.07 12.28
C LYS A 56 -6.07 -2.36 12.20
N LYS A 57 -6.56 -2.79 11.03
CA LYS A 57 -7.97 -3.13 10.82
C LYS A 57 -8.34 -4.46 11.50
N PHE A 58 -7.45 -5.44 11.49
CA PHE A 58 -7.67 -6.76 12.11
C PHE A 58 -7.45 -6.74 13.62
N SER A 59 -6.41 -6.08 14.13
CA SER A 59 -6.15 -5.95 15.57
C SER A 59 -7.33 -5.30 16.32
N LYS A 60 -7.99 -4.31 15.70
CA LYS A 60 -9.21 -3.70 16.28
C LYS A 60 -10.45 -4.63 16.26
N ARG A 61 -10.48 -5.68 15.44
CA ARG A 61 -11.57 -6.66 15.48
C ARG A 61 -11.39 -7.62 16.65
N GLU A 62 -10.16 -8.05 16.93
CA GLU A 62 -9.89 -9.00 18.02
C GLU A 62 -10.25 -8.45 19.41
N GLU A 63 -10.04 -7.15 19.66
CA GLU A 63 -10.42 -6.52 20.95
C GLU A 63 -11.92 -6.58 21.26
N ILE A 64 -12.79 -6.70 20.25
CA ILE A 64 -14.25 -6.70 20.44
C ILE A 64 -14.75 -8.09 20.88
N HIS A 65 -14.00 -9.16 20.62
CA HIS A 65 -14.43 -10.54 20.91
C HIS A 65 -13.96 -11.05 22.30
N ILE A 66 -13.02 -10.38 22.96
CA ILE A 66 -12.52 -10.78 24.30
C ILE A 66 -13.29 -10.10 25.44
N THR A 67 -14.11 -9.10 25.14
CA THR A 67 -14.93 -8.37 26.14
C THR A 67 -16.39 -8.83 26.23
N GLN A 68 -16.77 -9.91 25.54
CA GLN A 68 -18.05 -10.61 25.76
C GLN A 68 -17.91 -11.74 26.77
#